data_AF-K0ZFC2-F1
#
_entry.id   AF-K0ZFC2-F1
#
_cell.length_a   1.000
_cell.length_b   1.000
_cell.length_c   1.000
_cell.angle_alpha   90.00
_cell.angle_beta   90.00
_cell.angle_gamma   90.00
#
_symmetry.space_group_name_H-M   'P 1'
#
loop_
_entity.id
_entity.type
_entity.pdbx_description
1 polymer ?
#
loop_
_entity_poly.entity_id
_entity_poly.type
_entity_poly.pdbx_seq_one_letter_code
_entity_poly.pdbx_strand_id
1 'polypeptide(L)'
;MLLENNLIKDNIRAENKSFLYYLHEEKVFDSHSLADLCRYVEKLDSISIDQMRDLHFIENQILCHLVYHFDSNDLSKISNLPDEYWEYIEPFEQAVTKLYDLIKYR
;
A
#
# COMPACT_ATOMS: atom_id res chain seq x y z
N MET A 1 6.79 2.15 -26.13
CA MET A 1 6.40 3.15 -25.14
C MET A 1 5.98 2.37 -23.91
N LEU A 2 6.93 2.09 -23.02
CA LEU A 2 6.62 1.38 -21.77
C LEU A 2 5.80 2.36 -20.94
N LEU A 3 4.55 2.03 -20.61
CA LEU A 3 3.85 2.76 -19.55
C LEU A 3 4.79 2.74 -18.35
N GLU A 4 5.14 3.90 -17.81
CA GLU A 4 5.63 3.94 -16.44
C GLU A 4 4.57 3.21 -15.59
N ASN A 5 4.92 2.06 -15.03
CA ASN A 5 4.01 1.28 -14.19
C ASN A 5 3.52 2.20 -13.08
N ASN A 6 2.23 2.50 -13.09
CA ASN A 6 1.63 3.31 -12.06
C ASN A 6 1.32 2.40 -10.88
N LEU A 7 2.28 2.27 -9.95
CA LEU A 7 2.18 1.33 -8.83
C LEU A 7 0.93 1.57 -7.96
N ILE A 8 0.37 2.79 -7.95
CA ILE A 8 -0.91 3.06 -7.28
C ILE A 8 -2.04 2.30 -7.99
N LYS A 9 -2.13 2.37 -9.32
CA LYS A 9 -3.17 1.66 -10.09
C LYS A 9 -2.97 0.14 -10.06
N ASP A 10 -1.73 -0.31 -10.08
CA ASP A 10 -1.42 -1.74 -9.98
C ASP A 10 -1.89 -2.29 -8.62
N ASN A 11 -1.66 -1.56 -7.53
CA ASN A 11 -2.17 -1.93 -6.20
C ASN A 11 -3.70 -1.90 -6.13
N ILE A 12 -4.36 -0.86 -6.66
CA ILE A 12 -5.85 -0.80 -6.66
C ILE A 12 -6.47 -2.02 -7.33
N ARG A 13 -5.86 -2.49 -8.42
CA ARG A 13 -6.38 -3.62 -9.19
C ARG A 13 -5.91 -4.97 -8.67
N ALA A 14 -5.08 -4.99 -7.62
CA ALA A 14 -4.33 -6.17 -7.20
C ALA A 14 -3.65 -6.85 -8.41
N GLU A 15 -3.08 -6.06 -9.33
CA GLU A 15 -2.39 -6.58 -10.50
C GLU A 15 -1.04 -7.22 -10.11
N ASN A 16 -0.59 -8.16 -10.96
CA ASN A 16 0.51 -9.07 -10.68
C ASN A 16 1.76 -8.35 -10.13
N LYS A 17 2.17 -8.78 -8.92
CA LYS A 17 3.32 -8.29 -8.13
C LYS A 17 3.15 -6.94 -7.43
N SER A 18 1.93 -6.40 -7.36
CA SER A 18 1.63 -5.31 -6.43
C SER A 18 1.58 -5.80 -4.99
N PHE A 19 1.75 -4.90 -4.01
CA PHE A 19 1.67 -5.29 -2.60
C PHE A 19 0.28 -5.79 -2.21
N LEU A 20 -0.78 -5.16 -2.72
CA LEU A 20 -2.15 -5.62 -2.52
C LEU A 20 -2.43 -6.98 -3.20
N TYR A 21 -1.79 -7.29 -4.33
CA TYR A 21 -1.84 -8.66 -4.88
C TYR A 21 -1.29 -9.68 -3.87
N TYR A 22 -0.11 -9.42 -3.31
CA TYR A 22 0.48 -10.35 -2.33
C TYR A 22 -0.36 -10.47 -1.05
N LEU A 23 -0.88 -9.35 -0.53
CA LEU A 23 -1.74 -9.39 0.66
C LEU A 23 -3.07 -10.10 0.41
N HIS A 24 -3.71 -9.86 -0.74
CA HIS A 24 -5.06 -10.33 -1.02
C HIS A 24 -5.09 -11.76 -1.57
N GLU A 25 -4.34 -12.00 -2.65
CA GLU A 25 -4.39 -13.27 -3.40
C GLU A 25 -3.48 -14.32 -2.77
N GLU A 26 -2.23 -13.93 -2.45
CA GLU A 26 -1.22 -14.86 -1.93
C GLU A 26 -1.27 -14.97 -0.40
N LYS A 27 -1.92 -14.03 0.29
CA LYS A 27 -1.91 -13.90 1.75
C LYS A 27 -0.47 -13.86 2.30
N VAL A 28 0.37 -13.06 1.68
CA VAL A 28 1.79 -12.87 2.00
C VAL A 28 2.06 -11.38 2.22
N PHE A 29 2.79 -11.07 3.29
CA PHE A 29 3.41 -9.78 3.49
C PHE A 29 4.70 -9.72 2.68
N ASP A 30 4.61 -9.25 1.43
CA ASP A 30 5.78 -9.06 0.58
C ASP A 30 6.38 -7.66 0.82
N SER A 31 7.36 -7.57 1.70
CA SER A 31 8.00 -6.30 2.06
C SER A 31 8.71 -5.61 0.89
N HIS A 32 9.10 -6.35 -0.15
CA HIS A 32 9.75 -5.79 -1.33
C HIS A 32 8.77 -4.96 -2.16
N SER A 33 7.57 -5.48 -2.46
CA SER A 33 6.54 -4.73 -3.19
C SER A 33 5.99 -3.55 -2.40
N LEU A 34 5.93 -3.64 -1.06
CA LEU A 34 5.62 -2.49 -0.20
C LEU A 34 6.71 -1.41 -0.29
N ALA A 35 7.99 -1.80 -0.24
CA ALA A 35 9.10 -0.87 -0.39
C ALA A 35 9.13 -0.23 -1.80
N ASP A 36 8.78 -0.97 -2.84
CA ASP A 36 8.63 -0.43 -4.20
C ASP A 36 7.53 0.61 -4.28
N LEU A 37 6.36 0.32 -3.71
CA LEU A 37 5.24 1.26 -3.62
C LEU A 37 5.65 2.51 -2.82
N CYS A 38 6.30 2.35 -1.66
CA CYS A 38 6.77 3.45 -0.84
C CYS A 38 7.73 4.37 -1.62
N ARG A 39 8.76 3.80 -2.26
CA ARG A 39 9.73 4.55 -3.08
C ARG A 39 9.08 5.25 -4.27
N TYR A 40 8.01 4.69 -4.82
CA TYR A 40 7.24 5.33 -5.88
C TYR A 40 6.50 6.56 -5.34
N VAL A 41 5.82 6.43 -4.19
CA VAL A 41 5.08 7.53 -3.54
C VAL A 41 6.03 8.65 -3.10
N GLU A 42 7.19 8.33 -2.53
CA GLU A 42 8.20 9.31 -2.11
C GLU A 42 8.75 10.18 -3.26
N LYS A 43 8.71 9.67 -4.50
CA LYS A 43 9.19 10.41 -5.69
C LYS A 43 8.12 11.32 -6.31
N LEU A 44 6.89 11.30 -5.80
CA LEU A 44 5.83 12.16 -6.31
C LEU A 44 6.02 13.59 -5.78
N ASP A 45 6.46 14.50 -6.64
CA ASP A 45 6.54 15.94 -6.30
C ASP A 45 5.16 16.64 -6.29
N SER A 46 4.16 15.98 -6.85
CA SER A 46 2.77 16.43 -6.85
C SER A 46 1.83 15.26 -7.02
N ILE A 47 0.59 15.44 -6.57
CA ILE A 47 -0.45 14.43 -6.65
C ILE A 47 -1.80 15.08 -6.95
N SER A 48 -2.65 14.40 -7.74
CA SER A 48 -4.04 14.82 -7.95
C SER A 48 -4.94 14.35 -6.82
N ILE A 49 -6.12 14.96 -6.66
CA ILE A 49 -7.13 14.51 -5.69
C ILE A 49 -7.52 13.04 -5.93
N ASP A 50 -7.62 12.63 -7.19
CA ASP A 50 -7.99 11.25 -7.52
C ASP A 50 -6.88 10.26 -7.15
N GLN A 51 -5.62 10.60 -7.40
CA GLN A 51 -4.49 9.79 -6.91
C GLN A 51 -4.42 9.76 -5.38
N MET A 52 -4.85 10.83 -4.70
CA MET A 52 -4.92 10.84 -3.25
C MET A 52 -6.00 9.90 -2.71
N ARG A 53 -7.17 9.87 -3.35
CA ARG A 53 -8.23 8.90 -3.04
C ARG A 53 -7.75 7.47 -3.28
N ASP A 54 -6.99 7.26 -4.35
CA ASP A 54 -6.41 5.98 -4.67
C ASP A 54 -5.40 5.51 -3.59
N LEU A 55 -4.53 6.40 -3.10
CA LEU A 55 -3.62 6.08 -1.98
C LEU A 55 -4.38 5.75 -0.69
N HIS A 56 -5.40 6.54 -0.37
CA HIS A 56 -6.26 6.27 0.79
C HIS A 56 -6.96 4.92 0.69
N PHE A 57 -7.40 4.54 -0.52
CA PHE A 57 -7.94 3.21 -0.74
C PHE A 57 -6.90 2.12 -0.42
N ILE A 58 -5.65 2.29 -0.86
CA ILE A 58 -4.57 1.33 -0.58
C ILE A 58 -4.31 1.22 0.92
N GLU A 59 -4.18 2.35 1.64
CA GLU A 59 -4.00 2.36 3.11
C GLU A 59 -5.12 1.59 3.82
N ASN A 60 -6.38 1.82 3.42
CA ASN A 60 -7.53 1.11 3.98
C ASN A 60 -7.49 -0.39 3.69
N GLN A 61 -7.11 -0.81 2.48
CA GLN A 61 -6.98 -2.23 2.17
C GLN A 61 -5.88 -2.91 3.00
N ILE A 62 -4.73 -2.24 3.18
CA ILE A 62 -3.65 -2.74 4.05
C ILE A 62 -4.18 -2.92 5.48
N LEU A 63 -4.85 -1.90 6.02
CA LEU A 63 -5.45 -1.95 7.35
C LEU A 63 -6.47 -3.10 7.49
N CYS A 64 -7.39 -3.26 6.53
CA CYS A 64 -8.36 -4.34 6.54
C CYS A 64 -7.68 -5.70 6.58
N HIS A 65 -6.69 -5.95 5.72
CA HIS A 65 -5.96 -7.22 5.69
C HIS A 65 -5.22 -7.52 7.00
N LEU A 66 -4.65 -6.50 7.66
CA LEU A 66 -4.04 -6.66 8.98
C LEU A 66 -5.08 -6.99 10.04
N VAL A 67 -6.22 -6.29 10.06
CA VAL A 67 -7.31 -6.57 11.00
C VAL A 67 -7.85 -7.99 10.81
N TYR A 68 -8.08 -8.43 9.57
CA TYR A 68 -8.51 -9.80 9.26
C TYR A 68 -7.47 -10.83 9.71
N HIS A 69 -6.18 -10.54 9.59
CA HIS A 69 -5.13 -11.41 10.11
C HIS A 69 -5.26 -11.64 11.63
N PHE A 70 -5.76 -10.67 12.41
CA PHE A 70 -5.93 -10.81 13.86
C PHE A 70 -7.32 -11.33 14.30
N ASP A 71 -8.32 -11.35 13.44
CA ASP A 71 -9.64 -11.94 13.76
C ASP A 71 -9.56 -13.48 13.76
N SER A 72 -9.80 -14.12 14.91
CA SER A 72 -9.78 -15.58 15.04
C SER A 72 -10.76 -16.33 14.14
N ASN A 73 -11.82 -15.66 13.66
CA ASN A 73 -12.83 -16.26 12.79
C ASN A 73 -12.53 -16.07 11.29
N ASP A 74 -11.53 -15.27 10.94
CA ASP A 74 -11.18 -15.00 9.55
C ASP A 74 -10.16 -16.02 9.00
N LEU A 75 -10.39 -16.46 7.76
CA LEU A 75 -9.53 -17.39 7.03
C LEU A 75 -8.40 -16.68 6.24
N SER A 76 -8.37 -15.36 6.30
CA SER A 76 -7.42 -14.49 5.60
C SER A 76 -6.22 -14.21 6.49
N LYS A 77 -5.48 -15.27 6.82
CA LYS A 77 -4.23 -15.16 7.58
C LYS A 77 -3.07 -14.88 6.64
N ILE A 78 -2.45 -13.72 6.82
CA ILE A 78 -1.14 -13.41 6.24
C ILE A 78 -0.11 -14.40 6.81
N SER A 79 0.46 -15.23 5.95
CA SER A 79 1.27 -16.40 6.31
C SER A 79 2.63 -16.07 6.90
N ASN A 80 3.18 -14.90 6.55
CA ASN A 80 4.53 -14.45 6.94
C ASN A 80 4.52 -13.01 7.48
N LEU A 81 3.44 -12.60 8.16
CA LEU A 81 3.39 -11.28 8.79
C LEU A 81 4.56 -11.15 9.78
N PRO A 82 5.47 -10.16 9.61
CA PRO A 82 6.56 -9.96 10.56
C PRO A 82 6.01 -9.55 11.93
N ASP A 83 6.70 -9.92 13.01
CA ASP A 83 6.34 -9.44 14.35
C ASP A 83 6.38 -7.90 14.38
N GLU A 84 7.40 -7.29 13.78
CA GLU A 84 7.61 -5.85 13.67
C GLU A 84 6.98 -5.25 12.38
N TYR A 85 5.80 -5.74 11.97
CA TYR A 85 5.18 -5.32 10.69
C TYR A 85 4.96 -3.80 10.58
N TRP A 86 4.80 -3.10 11.71
CA TRP A 86 4.65 -1.65 11.75
C TRP A 86 5.86 -0.91 11.19
N GLU A 87 7.09 -1.42 11.39
CA GLU A 87 8.32 -0.79 10.86
C GLU A 87 8.34 -0.75 9.33
N TYR A 88 7.60 -1.64 8.67
CA TYR A 88 7.47 -1.69 7.21
C TYR A 88 6.35 -0.78 6.70
N ILE A 89 5.31 -0.56 7.50
CA ILE A 89 4.13 0.24 7.12
C ILE A 89 4.34 1.73 7.38
N GLU A 90 4.98 2.07 8.50
CA GLU A 90 5.20 3.46 8.91
C GLU A 90 5.87 4.31 7.80
N PRO A 91 6.90 3.84 7.06
CA PRO A 91 7.47 4.60 5.96
C PRO A 91 6.46 4.95 4.86
N PHE A 92 5.55 4.02 4.54
CA PHE A 92 4.50 4.25 3.55
C PHE A 92 3.48 5.29 4.05
N GLU A 93 3.02 5.17 5.31
CA GLU A 93 2.15 6.17 5.95
C GLU A 93 2.78 7.57 5.94
N GLN A 94 4.07 7.67 6.28
CA GLN A 94 4.80 8.93 6.26
C GLN A 94 4.92 9.51 4.84
N ALA A 95 5.14 8.66 3.83
CA ALA A 95 5.20 9.09 2.43
C ALA A 95 3.84 9.65 1.95
N VAL A 96 2.74 8.97 2.27
CA VAL A 96 1.37 9.43 1.93
C VAL A 96 1.02 10.72 2.69
N THR A 97 1.39 10.83 3.97
CA THR A 97 1.14 12.03 4.80
C THR A 97 1.81 13.27 4.21
N LYS A 98 3.07 13.15 3.74
CA LYS A 98 3.77 14.26 3.07
C LYS A 98 3.01 14.75 1.84
N LEU A 99 2.39 13.85 1.08
CA LEU A 99 1.58 14.22 -0.08
C LEU A 99 0.25 14.89 0.32
N TYR A 100 -0.37 14.47 1.42
CA TYR A 100 -1.54 15.16 1.98
C TYR A 100 -1.22 16.61 2.32
N ASP A 101 -0.08 16.86 2.98
CA ASP A 101 0.34 18.21 3.33
C ASP A 101 0.58 19.07 2.09
N LEU A 102 1.13 18.50 1.00
CA LEU A 102 1.27 19.22 -0.27
C LEU A 102 -0.07 19.64 -0.89
N ILE A 103 -1.17 18.91 -0.65
CA ILE A 103 -2.51 19.30 -1.13
C ILE A 103 -3.16 20.31 -0.19
N LYS A 104 -3.03 20.12 1.13
CA LYS A 104 -3.72 20.93 2.15
C LYS A 104 -3.34 22.41 2.11
N TYR A 105 -2.14 22.73 1.65
CA TYR A 105 -1.61 24.09 1.58
C TYR A 105 -1.53 24.66 0.15
N ARG A 106 -2.20 24.01 -0.83
CA ARG A 106 -2.47 24.57 -2.17
C ARG A 106 -3.80 25.31 -2.20
#